data_AF-A0A2D7AGJ8-F1
#
_entry.id   AF-A0A2D7AGJ8-F1
#
_cell.length_a   1.000
_cell.length_b   1.000
_cell.length_c   1.000
_cell.angle_alpha   90.00
_cell.angle_beta   90.00
_cell.angle_gamma   90.00
#
_symmetry.space_group_name_H-M   'P 1'
#
loop_
_entity.id
_entity.type
_entity.pdbx_description
1 polymer ?
#
loop_
_entity_poly.entity_id
_entity_poly.type
_entity_poly.pdbx_seq_one_letter_code
_entity_poly.pdbx_strand_id
1 'polypeptide(L)'
;MRKLYASEIEVLSRLIFPEPYDVLLEETGLPPGALRDDLITLINFRLIEVWQSGSVEINRATSYDSDHIEGYTFRATATGLKHIRK
;
A
#
# COMPACT_ATOMS: atom_id res chain seq x y z
N MET A 1 -0.72 19.63 4.29
CA MET A 1 -0.27 18.31 3.79
C MET A 1 0.68 17.72 4.83
N ARG A 2 0.38 16.53 5.36
CA ARG A 2 1.33 15.81 6.24
C ARG A 2 2.58 15.46 5.42
N LYS A 3 3.74 15.57 6.04
CA LYS A 3 5.01 15.08 5.47
C LYS A 3 5.05 13.56 5.65
N LEU A 4 5.30 12.83 4.56
CA LEU A 4 5.50 11.39 4.63
C LEU A 4 6.86 11.07 5.25
N TYR A 5 6.91 9.98 6.01
CA TYR A 5 8.15 9.40 6.48
C TYR A 5 8.90 8.70 5.34
N ALA A 6 10.18 8.42 5.55
CA ALA A 6 11.01 7.79 4.53
C ALA A 6 10.50 6.39 4.15
N SER A 7 10.04 5.61 5.12
CA SER A 7 9.47 4.28 4.90
C SER A 7 8.16 4.33 4.12
N GLU A 8 7.26 5.27 4.45
CA GLU A 8 6.03 5.52 3.70
C GLU A 8 6.30 5.90 2.24
N ILE A 9 7.35 6.68 1.97
CA ILE A 9 7.77 7.05 0.61
C ILE A 9 8.32 5.83 -0.13
N GLU A 10 9.15 5.02 0.53
CA GLU A 10 9.72 3.80 -0.05
C GLU A 10 8.59 2.84 -0.48
N VAL A 11 7.66 2.54 0.44
CA VAL A 11 6.47 1.72 0.16
C VAL A 11 5.67 2.30 -1.01
N LEU A 12 5.38 3.61 -1.00
CA LEU A 12 4.60 4.27 -2.04
C LEU A 12 5.28 4.22 -3.41
N SER A 13 6.61 4.19 -3.47
CA SER A 13 7.37 4.14 -4.72
C SER A 13 7.31 2.77 -5.41
N ARG A 14 7.09 1.68 -4.65
CA ARG A 14 6.88 0.33 -5.20
C ARG A 14 5.50 0.14 -5.79
N LEU A 15 4.51 0.90 -5.30
CA LEU A 15 3.10 0.75 -5.64
C LEU A 15 2.66 1.44 -6.94
N ILE A 16 3.58 1.65 -7.88
CA ILE A 16 3.24 2.12 -9.24
C ILE A 16 2.33 1.09 -9.94
N PHE A 17 2.63 -0.19 -9.71
CA PHE A 17 1.79 -1.34 -10.08
C PHE A 17 1.12 -1.95 -8.84
N PRO A 18 0.06 -2.75 -9.01
CA PRO A 18 -0.51 -3.51 -7.91
C PRO A 18 0.49 -4.55 -7.39
N GLU A 19 0.89 -4.45 -6.12
CA GLU A 19 1.84 -5.37 -5.49
C GLU A 19 1.22 -6.08 -4.26
N PRO A 20 1.43 -7.39 -4.10
CA PRO A 20 0.97 -8.12 -2.92
C PRO A 20 1.83 -7.77 -1.70
N TYR A 21 1.27 -8.01 -0.51
CA TYR A 21 1.96 -7.74 0.76
C TYR A 21 3.36 -8.39 0.84
N ASP A 22 3.48 -9.66 0.43
CA ASP A 22 4.73 -10.41 0.54
C ASP A 22 5.86 -9.82 -0.31
N VAL A 23 5.54 -9.32 -1.50
CA VAL A 23 6.52 -8.64 -2.37
C VAL A 23 6.98 -7.33 -1.74
N LEU A 24 6.05 -6.56 -1.16
CA LEU A 24 6.41 -5.32 -0.45
C LEU A 24 7.30 -5.62 0.76
N LEU A 25 7.02 -6.69 1.49
CA LEU A 25 7.83 -7.11 2.63
C LEU A 25 9.26 -7.47 2.21
N GLU A 26 9.40 -8.27 1.16
CA GLU A 26 10.69 -8.66 0.61
C GLU A 26 11.48 -7.46 0.07
N GLU A 27 10.84 -6.60 -0.73
CA GLU A 27 11.51 -5.52 -1.44
C GLU A 27 11.88 -4.32 -0.55
N THR A 28 11.05 -4.03 0.46
CA THR A 28 11.31 -2.91 1.38
C THR A 28 12.23 -3.31 2.53
N GLY A 29 12.31 -4.60 2.86
CA GLY A 29 13.06 -5.11 4.02
C GLY A 29 12.55 -4.58 5.37
N LEU A 30 11.35 -4.00 5.41
CA LEU A 30 10.76 -3.46 6.63
C LEU A 30 10.32 -4.59 7.56
N PRO A 31 10.36 -4.37 8.89
CA PRO A 31 9.67 -5.26 9.82
C PRO A 31 8.17 -5.37 9.47
N PRO A 32 7.55 -6.56 9.58
CA PRO A 32 6.13 -6.74 9.22
C PRO A 32 5.19 -5.74 9.89
N GLY A 33 5.40 -5.45 11.19
CA GLY A 33 4.61 -4.45 11.90
C GLY A 33 4.77 -3.04 11.34
N ALA A 34 5.98 -2.65 10.96
CA ALA A 34 6.24 -1.34 10.37
C ALA A 34 5.60 -1.20 8.98
N LEU A 35 5.71 -2.25 8.14
CA LEU A 35 5.06 -2.28 6.83
C LEU A 35 3.53 -2.18 6.98
N ARG A 36 2.94 -2.94 7.91
CA ARG A 36 1.51 -2.87 8.21
C ARG A 36 1.08 -1.46 8.63
N ASP A 37 1.81 -0.84 9.56
CA ASP A 37 1.50 0.51 10.04
C ASP A 37 1.58 1.55 8.92
N ASP A 38 2.61 1.45 8.06
CA ASP A 38 2.77 2.34 6.92
C ASP A 38 1.65 2.13 5.88
N LEU A 39 1.29 0.89 5.56
CA LEU A 39 0.18 0.59 4.64
C LEU A 39 -1.15 1.12 5.17
N ILE A 40 -1.49 0.86 6.44
CA ILE A 40 -2.71 1.38 7.07
C ILE A 40 -2.72 2.90 7.01
N THR A 41 -1.59 3.53 7.29
CA THR A 41 -1.44 4.98 7.24
C THR A 41 -1.69 5.49 5.82
N LEU A 42 -1.02 4.94 4.81
CA LEU A 42 -1.20 5.32 3.42
C LEU A 42 -2.64 5.12 2.91
N ILE A 43 -3.32 4.06 3.35
CA ILE A 43 -4.75 3.79 3.03
C ILE A 43 -5.65 4.86 3.65
N ASN A 44 -5.43 5.19 4.93
CA ASN A 44 -6.21 6.20 5.65
C ASN A 44 -6.07 7.58 5.00
N PHE A 45 -4.89 7.91 4.47
CA PHE A 45 -4.65 9.15 3.73
C PHE A 45 -5.06 9.09 2.25
N ARG A 46 -5.68 7.99 1.79
CA ARG A 46 -6.11 7.79 0.38
C ARG A 46 -4.96 7.89 -0.63
N LEU A 47 -3.74 7.56 -0.19
CA LEU A 47 -2.54 7.56 -1.03
C LEU A 47 -2.37 6.24 -1.75
N ILE A 48 -2.92 5.15 -1.20
CA ILE A 48 -2.96 3.83 -1.82
C ILE A 48 -4.38 3.24 -1.73
N GLU A 49 -4.64 2.24 -2.56
CA GLU A 49 -5.86 1.46 -2.64
C GLU A 49 -5.58 -0.01 -2.36
N VAL A 50 -6.56 -0.69 -1.76
CA VAL A 50 -6.53 -2.12 -1.45
C VAL A 50 -7.35 -2.87 -2.50
N TRP A 51 -6.81 -4.00 -2.96
CA TRP A 51 -7.38 -4.84 -4.01
C TRP A 51 -7.43 -6.29 -3.52
N GLN A 52 -8.51 -6.99 -3.84
CA GLN A 52 -8.67 -8.41 -3.50
C GLN A 52 -8.01 -9.28 -4.57
N SER A 53 -7.03 -10.10 -4.18
CA SER A 53 -6.51 -11.14 -5.04
C SER A 53 -7.39 -12.39 -4.92
N GLY A 54 -8.17 -12.73 -5.95
CA GLY A 54 -8.92 -13.99 -5.94
C GLY A 54 -10.20 -14.02 -6.77
N SER A 55 -10.75 -12.88 -7.17
CA SER A 55 -11.83 -12.84 -8.15
C SER A 55 -11.28 -12.78 -9.58
N VAL A 56 -12.00 -13.39 -10.53
CA VAL A 56 -11.71 -13.34 -11.98
C VAL A 56 -11.58 -11.88 -12.47
N GLU A 57 -12.12 -10.93 -11.71
CA GLU A 57 -11.91 -9.50 -11.85
C GLU A 57 -11.14 -8.94 -10.65
N ILE A 58 -10.00 -8.30 -10.91
CA ILE A 58 -9.27 -7.51 -9.91
C ILE A 58 -10.14 -6.29 -9.58
N ASN A 59 -10.82 -6.32 -8.44
CA ASN A 59 -11.72 -5.27 -7.99
C ASN A 59 -11.15 -4.53 -6.79
N ARG A 60 -11.30 -3.21 -6.78
CA ARG A 60 -10.95 -2.37 -5.63
C ARG A 60 -11.82 -2.76 -4.44
N ALA A 61 -11.20 -3.05 -3.31
CA ALA A 61 -11.90 -3.40 -2.09
C ALA A 61 -12.66 -2.18 -1.53
N THR A 62 -13.95 -2.35 -1.25
CA THR A 62 -14.78 -1.33 -0.57
C THR A 62 -14.50 -1.28 0.93
N SER A 63 -14.04 -2.41 1.48
CA SER A 63 -13.58 -2.60 2.87
C SER A 63 -12.47 -3.65 2.88
N TYR A 64 -11.59 -3.59 3.87
CA TYR A 64 -10.51 -4.56 4.06
C TYR A 64 -10.37 -4.91 5.54
N ASP A 65 -9.89 -6.12 5.82
CA ASP A 65 -9.52 -6.53 7.17
C ASP A 65 -8.12 -6.00 7.49
N SER A 66 -8.03 -5.05 8.43
CA SER A 66 -6.74 -4.49 8.83
C SER A 66 -5.89 -5.44 9.65
N ASP A 67 -6.50 -6.45 10.29
CA ASP A 67 -5.80 -7.50 11.03
C ASP A 67 -5.19 -8.55 10.11
N HIS A 68 -5.76 -8.70 8.92
CA HIS A 68 -5.31 -9.63 7.89
C HIS A 68 -4.94 -8.91 6.57
N ILE A 69 -4.13 -7.85 6.68
CA ILE A 69 -3.71 -7.03 5.55
C ILE A 69 -2.81 -7.79 4.56
N GLU A 70 -2.16 -8.86 5.02
CA GLU A 70 -1.30 -9.75 4.25
C GLU A 70 -2.02 -10.43 3.08
N GLY A 71 -3.35 -10.58 3.16
CA GLY A 71 -4.17 -11.22 2.13
C GLY A 71 -4.53 -10.32 0.93
N TYR A 72 -3.94 -9.12 0.82
CA TYR A 72 -4.35 -8.12 -0.16
C TYR A 72 -3.21 -7.65 -1.06
N THR A 73 -3.61 -7.02 -2.17
CA THR A 73 -2.73 -6.31 -3.10
C THR A 73 -2.95 -4.80 -2.96
N PHE A 74 -1.88 -4.01 -3.08
CA PHE A 74 -1.92 -2.57 -2.89
C PHE A 74 -1.51 -1.85 -4.16
N ARG A 75 -2.05 -0.64 -4.38
CA ARG A 75 -1.66 0.21 -5.52
C ARG A 75 -1.72 1.69 -5.14
N ALA A 76 -0.78 2.50 -5.60
CA ALA A 76 -0.81 3.94 -5.40
C ALA A 76 -1.97 4.59 -6.17
N THR A 77 -2.61 5.58 -5.54
CA THR A 77 -3.58 6.44 -6.21
C THR A 77 -2.87 7.52 -7.02
N ALA A 78 -3.61 8.21 -7.90
CA ALA A 78 -3.10 9.41 -8.56
C ALA A 78 -2.62 10.48 -7.56
N THR A 79 -3.24 10.56 -6.37
CA THR A 79 -2.80 11.45 -5.29
C THR A 79 -1.52 10.94 -4.65
N GLY A 80 -1.41 9.65 -4.36
CA GLY A 80 -0.18 9.03 -3.88
C GLY A 80 1.01 9.28 -4.81
N LEU A 81 0.84 9.07 -6.11
CA LEU A 81 1.90 9.28 -7.09
C LEU A 81 2.38 10.75 -7.18
N LYS A 82 1.54 11.73 -6.82
CA LYS A 82 1.98 13.13 -6.77
C LYS A 82 2.95 13.41 -5.62
N HIS A 83 2.93 12.60 -4.56
CA HIS A 83 3.84 12.76 -3.43
C HIS A 83 5.27 12.31 -3.73
N ILE A 84 5.46 11.40 -4.70
CA ILE A 84 6.78 10.89 -5.10
C ILE A 84 7.40 11.67 -6.29
N ARG A 85 6.60 12.41 -7.08
CA ARG A 85 7.07 13.15 -8.28
C ARG A 85 7.60 14.56 -8.00
N LYS A 86 8.21 14.80 -6.83
CA LYS A 86 8.77 16.12 -6.49
C LYS A 86 10.22 16.30 -6.91
#